data_AF-A0A9E3ENH8-F1
#
_entry.id   AF-A0A9E3ENH8-F1
#
_cell.length_a   1.000
_cell.length_b   1.000
_cell.length_c   1.000
_cell.angle_alpha   90.00
_cell.angle_beta   90.00
_cell.angle_gamma   90.00
#
_symmetry.space_group_name_H-M   'P 1'
#
loop_
_entity.id
_entity.type
_entity.pdbx_description
1 polymer ?
#
loop_
_entity_poly.entity_id
_entity_poly.type
_entity_poly.pdbx_seq_one_letter_code
_entity_poly.pdbx_strand_id
1 'polypeptide(L)' 'MEETQEQWYNRQAIEQLAQHIPFERDSASKAEQIEMLRSLVLRHGRNMNPDLFGFEARNELLRLGLWNRIG' A
#
# COMPACT_ATOMS: atom_id res chain seq x y z
N MET A 1 5.28 -3.74 19.83
CA MET A 1 5.76 -2.37 19.58
C MET A 1 4.58 -1.59 19.06
N GLU A 2 4.26 -0.46 19.67
CA GLU A 2 3.29 0.47 19.08
C GLU A 2 3.94 1.10 17.84
N GLU A 3 3.18 1.20 16.74
CA GLU A 3 3.64 1.89 15.53
C GLU A 3 3.85 3.37 15.83
N THR A 4 4.91 3.97 15.27
CA THR A 4 5.07 5.43 15.37
C THR A 4 3.98 6.13 14.54
N GLN A 5 3.71 7.39 14.85
CA GLN A 5 2.74 8.18 14.09
C GLN A 5 3.11 8.27 12.59
N GLU A 6 4.40 8.37 12.26
CA GLU A 6 4.86 8.35 10.87
C GLU A 6 4.63 6.99 10.20
N GLN A 7 4.89 5.89 10.90
CA GLN A 7 4.59 4.54 10.40
C GLN A 7 3.10 4.35 10.16
N TRP A 8 2.26 4.82 11.09
CA TRP A 8 0.81 4.83 10.96
C TRP A 8 0.37 5.61 9.71
N TYR A 9 0.86 6.83 9.50
CA TYR A 9 0.51 7.64 8.33
C TYR A 9 0.91 6.97 7.03
N ASN A 10 2.13 6.44 6.95
CA ASN A 10 2.60 5.75 5.75
C ASN A 10 1.80 4.48 5.47
N ARG A 11 1.46 3.72 6.51
CA ARG A 11 0.61 2.52 6.38
C ARG A 11 -0.77 2.91 5.86
N GLN A 12 -1.39 3.94 6.42
CA GLN A 12 -2.69 4.44 5.96
C GLN A 12 -2.66 4.94 4.52
N ALA A 13 -1.58 5.63 4.10
CA ALA A 13 -1.42 6.06 2.72
C ALA A 13 -1.36 4.87 1.74
N ILE A 14 -0.58 3.83 2.07
CA ILE A 14 -0.50 2.60 1.28
C ILE A 14 -1.86 1.90 1.23
N GLU A 15 -2.52 1.77 2.38
CA GLU A 15 -3.80 1.08 2.51
C GLU A 15 -4.91 1.75 1.69
N GLN A 16 -5.09 3.06 1.84
CA GLN A 16 -6.11 3.81 1.10
C GLN A 16 -5.86 3.76 -0.41
N LEU A 17 -4.60 3.91 -0.84
CA LEU A 17 -4.24 3.90 -2.25
C LEU A 17 -4.44 2.50 -2.87
N ALA A 18 -4.05 1.44 -2.15
CA ALA A 18 -4.29 0.06 -2.58
C ALA A 18 -5.79 -0.28 -2.66
N GLN A 19 -6.62 0.24 -1.75
CA GLN A 19 -8.08 0.08 -1.83
C GLN A 19 -8.70 0.85 -3.00
N HIS A 20 -8.11 1.96 -3.41
CA HIS A 20 -8.63 2.82 -4.46
C HIS A 20 -8.31 2.33 -5.88
N ILE A 21 -7.05 1.91 -6.15
CA ILE A 21 -6.56 1.53 -7.49
C ILE A 21 -7.47 0.56 -8.27
N PRO A 22 -8.08 -0.47 -7.65
CA PRO A 22 -8.98 -1.38 -8.36
C PRO A 22 -10.14 -0.67 -9.08
N PHE A 23 -10.63 0.42 -8.49
CA PHE A 23 -11.80 1.17 -8.97
C PHE A 23 -11.46 2.33 -9.91
N GLU A 24 -10.19 2.71 -10.03
CA GLU A 24 -9.74 3.71 -10.99
C GLU A 24 -9.99 3.20 -12.42
N ARG A 25 -10.72 4.01 -13.20
CA ARG A 25 -11.17 3.70 -14.56
C ARG A 25 -10.25 4.31 -15.61
N ASP A 26 -9.66 5.45 -15.30
CA ASP A 26 -8.71 6.08 -16.20
C ASP A 26 -7.37 5.34 -16.16
N SER A 27 -6.94 4.81 -17.31
CA SER A 27 -5.76 3.96 -17.38
C SER A 27 -4.46 4.70 -17.05
N ALA A 28 -4.39 6.01 -17.34
CA ALA A 28 -3.20 6.81 -17.06
C ALA A 28 -3.10 7.07 -15.56
N SER A 29 -4.17 7.56 -14.95
CA SER A 29 -4.29 7.78 -13.50
C SER A 29 -4.02 6.50 -12.72
N LYS A 30 -4.56 5.35 -13.18
CA LYS A 30 -4.33 4.05 -12.55
C LYS A 30 -2.85 3.67 -12.57
N ALA A 31 -2.16 3.87 -13.68
CA ALA A 31 -0.73 3.58 -13.78
C ALA A 31 0.09 4.48 -12.83
N GLU A 32 -0.23 5.77 -12.77
CA GLU A 32 0.42 6.71 -11.83
C GLU A 32 0.21 6.30 -10.37
N GLN A 33 -1.03 5.97 -9.99
CA GLN A 33 -1.36 5.50 -8.64
C GLN A 33 -0.61 4.21 -8.27
N ILE A 34 -0.46 3.26 -9.21
CA ILE A 34 0.32 2.04 -8.99
C ILE A 34 1.80 2.37 -8.71
N GLU A 35 2.39 3.31 -9.45
CA GLU A 35 3.80 3.69 -9.25
C GLU A 35 4.00 4.53 -7.98
N MET A 36 3.01 5.35 -7.60
CA MET A 36 2.96 6.00 -6.28
C MET A 36 2.91 4.97 -5.15
N LEU A 37 2.03 3.96 -5.26
CA LEU A 37 1.91 2.87 -4.29
C LEU A 37 3.23 2.09 -4.17
N ARG A 38 3.83 1.72 -5.31
CA ARG A 38 5.12 1.05 -5.37
C ARG A 38 6.19 1.86 -4.62
N SER A 39 6.24 3.17 -4.86
CA SER A 39 7.19 4.08 -4.21
C SER A 39 7.02 4.12 -2.69
N LEU A 40 5.77 4.19 -2.20
CA LEU A 40 5.48 4.17 -0.76
C LEU A 40 5.89 2.84 -0.12
N VAL A 41 5.51 1.72 -0.73
CA VAL A 41 5.84 0.37 -0.24
C VAL A 41 7.36 0.16 -0.17
N LEU A 42 8.10 0.54 -1.23
CA LEU A 42 9.55 0.36 -1.26
C LEU A 42 10.28 1.21 -0.21
N ARG A 43 9.78 2.41 0.09
CA ARG A 43 10.40 3.32 1.06
C ARG A 43 10.05 2.96 2.51
N HIS A 44 8.80 2.59 2.77
CA HIS A 44 8.28 2.52 4.13
C HIS A 44 7.81 1.12 4.56
N GLY A 45 7.67 0.16 3.64
CA GLY A 45 7.04 -1.14 3.90
C GLY A 45 7.78 -2.05 4.88
N ARG A 46 9.11 -2.01 4.92
CA ARG A 46 9.96 -2.95 5.70
C ARG A 46 9.82 -2.88 7.22
N ASN A 47 9.14 -1.87 7.75
CA ASN A 47 8.95 -1.72 9.20
C ASN A 47 7.47 -1.69 9.57
N MET A 48 6.58 -2.06 8.65
CA MET A 48 5.14 -2.09 8.87
C MET A 48 4.71 -3.47 9.33
N ASN A 49 3.75 -3.52 10.26
CA ASN A 49 3.12 -4.78 10.61
C ASN A 49 2.10 -5.18 9.51
N PRO A 50 2.30 -6.30 8.79
CA PRO A 50 1.38 -6.74 7.74
C PRO A 50 -0.04 -7.05 8.27
N ASP A 51 -0.17 -7.44 9.53
CA ASP A 51 -1.46 -7.81 10.14
C ASP A 51 -2.39 -6.60 10.34
N LEU A 52 -1.86 -5.38 10.19
CA LEU A 52 -2.63 -4.13 10.30
C LEU A 52 -3.26 -3.69 8.96
N PHE A 53 -3.05 -4.43 7.87
CA PHE A 53 -3.67 -4.13 6.58
C PHE A 53 -5.00 -4.87 6.42
N GLY A 54 -6.03 -4.15 5.98
CA GLY A 54 -7.32 -4.72 5.60
C GLY A 54 -7.23 -5.69 4.41
N PHE A 55 -8.28 -6.52 4.26
CA PHE A 55 -8.35 -7.58 3.25
C PHE A 55 -8.19 -7.06 1.82
N GLU A 56 -8.86 -5.96 1.48
CA GLU A 56 -8.84 -5.35 0.14
C GLU A 56 -7.45 -4.85 -0.23
N ALA A 57 -6.81 -4.09 0.66
CA ALA A 57 -5.46 -3.58 0.45
C ALA A 57 -4.45 -4.72 0.31
N ARG A 58 -4.54 -5.74 1.17
CA ARG A 58 -3.69 -6.92 1.09
C ARG A 58 -3.80 -7.63 -0.25
N ASN A 59 -5.02 -7.86 -0.75
CA ASN A 59 -5.22 -8.52 -2.04
C ASN A 59 -4.66 -7.71 -3.20
N GLU A 60 -4.83 -6.39 -3.18
CA GLU A 60 -4.26 -5.54 -4.22
C GLU A 60 -2.72 -5.53 -4.18
N LEU A 61 -2.14 -5.43 -2.98
CA LEU A 61 -0.69 -5.52 -2.80
C LEU A 61 -0.13 -6.88 -3.25
N LEU A 62 -0.87 -7.97 -3.05
CA LEU A 62 -0.53 -9.29 -3.58
C LEU A 62 -0.63 -9.33 -5.12
N ARG A 63 -1.73 -8.82 -5.69
CA ARG A 63 -1.94 -8.75 -7.15
C ARG A 63 -0.82 -7.96 -7.85
N LEU A 64 -0.32 -6.92 -7.20
CA LEU A 64 0.77 -6.07 -7.69
C LEU A 64 2.18 -6.61 -7.34
N GLY A 65 2.29 -7.72 -6.61
CA GLY A 65 3.58 -8.30 -6.19
C GLY A 65 4.35 -7.45 -5.17
N LEU A 66 3.66 -6.54 -4.47
CA LEU A 66 4.23 -5.61 -3.50
C LEU A 66 4.18 -6.14 -2.06
N TRP A 67 3.33 -7.13 -1.78
CA TRP A 67 3.11 -7.67 -0.43
C TRP A 67 4.39 -8.16 0.26
N ASN A 68 5.30 -8.80 -0.49
CA ASN A 68 6.57 -9.33 0.04
C ASN A 68 7.57 -8.23 0.49
N ARG A 69 7.18 -6.95 0.41
CA ARG A 69 7.97 -5.78 0.85
C ARG A 69 7.41 -5.14 2.12
N ILE A 70 6.29 -5.64 2.63
CA ILE A 70 5.67 -5.24 3.91
C ILE A 70 6.12 -6.21 4.99
N GLY A 71 6.67 -5.69 6.10
CA GLY A 71 7.20 -6.50 7.21
C GLY A 71 8.72 -6.58 7.25
#